data_AF-A0A1F5BAT6-F1
#
_entry.id   AF-A0A1F5BAT6-F1
#
_cell.length_a   1.000
_cell.length_b   1.000
_cell.length_c   1.000
_cell.angle_alpha   90.00
_cell.angle_beta   90.00
_cell.angle_gamma   90.00
#
_symmetry.space_group_name_H-M   'P 1'
#
loop_
_entity.id
_entity.type
_entity.pdbx_description
1 polymer ?
#
loop_
_entity_poly.entity_id
_entity_poly.type
_entity_poly.pdbx_seq_one_letter_code
_entity_poly.pdbx_strand_id
1 'polypeptide(L)'
;MFKLCRKDFLACRWWWLLVLAVYGLNWMFAFRQSLGVMFLTLLLAGGCLAVTFYQDHLHKTEVLYGSLPLTRGRIVRGRYLLTGFLSAGALVVAFAYGSLLRSVFGIDDLRLSLSALGSMEGLTGYALAVAFLAALYFPLHYRLGAGKAVLAFFLSLLVLAVAVPGLGQLGLIPAPLARFVSSPGFLKDIGLGIIGMIGRVSLALGTPLFLAAAVGLASIVLAVSIRLATRFYEKTDL
;
A
#
# COMPACT_ATOMS: atom_id res chain seq x y z
N MET A 1 3.21 12.93 18.23
CA MET A 1 3.14 11.92 17.14
C MET A 1 4.27 12.10 16.13
N PHE A 2 4.48 13.29 15.57
CA PHE A 2 5.57 13.55 14.62
C PHE A 2 6.98 13.15 15.08
N LYS A 3 7.33 13.34 16.36
CA LYS A 3 8.62 12.88 16.91
C LYS A 3 8.81 11.35 16.82
N LEU A 4 7.72 10.58 16.97
CA LEU A 4 7.72 9.13 16.82
C LEU A 4 7.97 8.75 15.36
N CYS A 5 7.20 9.35 14.45
CA CYS A 5 7.36 9.13 13.00
C CYS A 5 8.76 9.51 12.51
N ARG A 6 9.35 10.60 13.02
CA ARG A 6 10.71 11.02 12.67
C ARG A 6 11.75 9.98 13.08
N LYS A 7 11.62 9.40 14.28
CA LYS A 7 12.50 8.32 14.76
C LYS A 7 12.42 7.11 13.82
N ASP A 8 11.20 6.68 13.51
CA ASP A 8 10.95 5.50 12.67
C ASP A 8 11.41 5.75 11.22
N PHE A 9 11.26 6.97 10.71
CA PHE A 9 11.77 7.35 9.39
C PHE A 9 13.31 7.33 9.34
N LEU A 10 13.98 7.82 10.38
CA LEU A 10 15.45 7.77 10.49
C LEU A 10 15.96 6.34 10.57
N ALA A 11 15.23 5.44 11.24
CA ALA A 11 15.53 4.01 11.27
C ALA A 11 15.48 3.36 9.87
N CYS A 12 14.60 3.84 8.99
CA CYS A 12 14.48 3.37 7.61
C CYS A 12 15.49 4.01 6.63
N ARG A 13 16.34 4.98 7.04
CA ARG A 13 17.17 5.76 6.10
C ARG A 13 18.05 4.92 5.17
N TRP A 14 18.64 3.85 5.66
CA TRP A 14 19.49 2.95 4.86
C TRP A 14 18.66 2.02 3.97
N TRP A 15 17.45 1.70 4.39
CA TRP A 15 16.52 0.92 3.58
C TRP A 15 16.10 1.70 2.35
N TRP A 16 15.97 3.03 2.42
CA TRP A 16 15.77 3.89 1.24
C TRP A 16 16.87 3.78 0.18
N LEU A 17 18.08 3.33 0.53
CA LEU A 17 19.12 3.03 -0.48
C LEU A 17 18.88 1.66 -1.13
N LEU A 18 18.47 0.66 -0.36
CA LEU A 18 18.02 -0.63 -0.90
C LEU A 18 16.83 -0.44 -1.85
N VAL A 19 15.89 0.44 -1.49
CA VAL A 19 14.80 0.88 -2.36
C VAL A 19 15.33 1.32 -3.73
N LEU A 20 16.27 2.27 -3.74
CA LEU A 20 16.83 2.80 -4.99
C LEU A 20 17.55 1.71 -5.77
N ALA A 21 18.25 0.80 -5.10
CA ALA A 21 18.90 -0.34 -5.73
C ALA A 21 17.90 -1.31 -6.39
N VAL A 22 16.78 -1.64 -5.73
CA VAL A 22 15.75 -2.52 -6.32
C VAL A 22 15.08 -1.84 -7.52
N TYR A 23 14.83 -0.53 -7.46
CA TYR A 23 14.36 0.23 -8.61
C TYR A 23 15.36 0.22 -9.78
N GLY A 24 16.66 0.33 -9.47
CA GLY A 24 17.77 0.16 -10.41
C GLY A 24 17.78 -1.23 -11.06
N LEU A 25 17.63 -2.28 -10.26
CA LEU A 25 17.58 -3.66 -10.74
C LEU A 25 16.32 -3.92 -11.58
N ASN A 26 15.16 -3.43 -11.16
CA ASN A 26 13.91 -3.56 -11.92
C ASN A 26 14.06 -2.98 -13.34
N TRP A 27 14.84 -1.91 -13.49
CA TRP A 27 15.18 -1.34 -14.79
C TRP A 27 16.11 -2.24 -15.63
N MET A 28 17.04 -2.96 -15.00
CA MET A 28 17.89 -3.93 -15.72
C MET A 28 17.10 -5.15 -16.23
N PHE A 29 15.94 -5.44 -15.63
CA PHE A 29 15.07 -6.52 -16.06
C PHE A 29 13.97 -6.04 -17.03
N ALA A 30 13.53 -6.93 -17.92
CA ALA A 30 12.54 -6.63 -18.97
C ALA A 30 11.10 -6.38 -18.48
N PHE A 31 10.87 -6.27 -17.17
CA PHE A 31 9.56 -5.98 -16.59
C PHE A 31 9.22 -4.49 -16.70
N ARG A 32 9.14 -3.98 -17.94
CA ARG A 32 8.72 -2.61 -18.29
C ARG A 32 7.20 -2.37 -18.09
N GLN A 33 6.60 -2.99 -17.08
CA GLN A 33 5.16 -2.92 -16.83
C GLN A 33 4.82 -1.86 -15.77
N SER A 34 3.71 -1.14 -15.99
CA SER A 34 3.26 -0.06 -15.11
C SER A 34 2.95 -0.54 -13.68
N LEU A 35 2.48 -1.78 -13.57
CA LEU A 35 2.21 -2.46 -12.31
C LEU A 35 3.48 -2.72 -11.50
N GLY A 36 4.59 -3.02 -12.17
CA GLY A 36 5.88 -3.26 -11.50
C GLY A 36 6.23 -2.10 -10.57
N VAL A 37 6.02 -0.86 -11.02
CA VAL A 37 6.30 0.37 -10.28
C VAL A 37 5.31 0.59 -9.12
N MET A 38 4.01 0.38 -9.33
CA MET A 38 3.01 0.49 -8.25
C MET A 38 3.18 -0.57 -7.17
N PHE A 39 3.44 -1.81 -7.57
CA PHE A 39 3.65 -2.90 -6.63
C PHE A 39 4.98 -2.72 -5.90
N LEU A 40 6.02 -2.23 -6.58
CA LEU A 40 7.29 -1.88 -5.95
C LEU A 40 7.11 -0.79 -4.90
N THR A 41 6.40 0.32 -5.20
CA THR A 41 6.15 1.38 -4.21
C THR A 41 5.38 0.87 -2.98
N LEU A 42 4.40 -0.01 -3.18
CA LEU A 42 3.64 -0.62 -2.08
C LEU A 42 4.49 -1.59 -1.25
N LEU A 43 5.24 -2.47 -1.92
CA LEU A 43 6.22 -3.35 -1.26
C LEU A 43 7.27 -2.56 -0.51
N LEU A 44 7.65 -1.39 -1.02
CA LEU A 44 8.59 -0.47 -0.39
C LEU A 44 8.09 0.03 0.95
N ALA A 45 6.88 0.61 0.94
CA ALA A 45 6.27 1.19 2.11
C ALA A 45 5.99 0.09 3.14
N GLY A 46 5.52 -1.07 2.69
CA GLY A 46 5.33 -2.26 3.51
C GLY A 46 6.64 -2.80 4.10
N GLY A 47 7.71 -2.88 3.30
CA GLY A 47 9.03 -3.33 3.74
C GLY A 47 9.65 -2.39 4.77
N CYS A 48 9.58 -1.08 4.54
CA CYS A 48 10.01 -0.09 5.52
C CYS A 48 9.24 -0.23 6.83
N LEU A 49 7.91 -0.40 6.78
CA LEU A 49 7.10 -0.64 7.98
C LEU A 49 7.51 -1.94 8.69
N ALA A 50 7.64 -3.05 7.97
CA ALA A 50 8.07 -4.32 8.53
C ALA A 50 9.43 -4.22 9.23
N VAL A 51 10.38 -3.47 8.65
CA VAL A 51 11.68 -3.19 9.26
C VAL A 51 11.52 -2.36 10.54
N THR A 52 10.68 -1.32 10.55
CA THR A 52 10.47 -0.54 11.79
C THR A 52 9.93 -1.42 12.91
N PHE A 53 9.01 -2.33 12.60
CA PHE A 53 8.47 -3.29 13.57
C PHE A 53 9.49 -4.32 14.01
N TYR A 54 10.31 -4.81 13.08
CA TYR A 54 11.39 -5.73 13.40
C TYR A 54 12.42 -5.08 14.33
N GLN A 55 12.83 -3.84 14.05
CA GLN A 55 13.73 -3.10 14.92
C GLN A 55 13.11 -2.82 16.29
N ASP A 56 11.82 -2.49 16.35
CA ASP A 56 11.14 -2.28 17.62
C ASP A 56 11.09 -3.57 18.46
N HIS A 57 10.83 -4.71 17.82
CA HIS A 57 10.86 -6.02 18.47
C HIS A 57 12.27 -6.40 18.97
N LEU A 58 13.30 -6.17 18.14
CA LEU A 58 14.69 -6.53 18.46
C LEU A 58 15.24 -5.72 19.64
N HIS A 59 14.83 -4.46 19.76
CA HIS A 59 15.26 -3.56 20.84
C HIS A 59 14.25 -3.49 22.00
N LYS A 60 13.17 -4.28 21.98
CA LYS A 60 12.09 -4.27 23.00
C LYS A 60 11.55 -2.86 23.28
N THR A 61 11.51 -1.99 22.27
CA THR A 61 11.04 -0.60 22.44
C THR A 61 9.57 -0.52 22.79
N GLU A 62 8.79 -1.59 22.57
CA GLU A 62 7.40 -1.69 23.03
C GLU A 62 7.26 -1.54 24.54
N VAL A 63 8.20 -2.09 25.32
CA VAL A 63 8.24 -1.93 26.79
C VAL A 63 8.53 -0.47 27.16
N LEU A 64 9.43 0.18 26.42
CA LEU A 64 9.76 1.60 26.60
C LEU A 64 8.56 2.49 26.24
N TYR A 65 7.76 2.13 25.24
CA TYR A 65 6.53 2.86 24.93
C TYR A 65 5.46 2.70 26.01
N GLY A 66 5.46 1.56 26.70
CA GLY A 66 4.60 1.33 27.87
C GLY A 66 4.93 2.19 29.08
N SER A 67 6.19 2.63 29.23
CA SER A 67 6.60 3.52 30.33
C SER A 67 6.40 5.02 30.04
N LEU A 68 6.15 5.37 28.78
CA LEU A 68 5.83 6.75 28.39
C LEU A 68 4.35 7.06 28.64
N PRO A 69 3.98 8.33 28.90
CA PRO A 69 2.58 8.76 29.07
C PRO A 69 1.83 8.81 27.72
N LEU A 70 1.87 7.71 26.96
CA LEU A 70 1.25 7.54 25.66
C LEU A 70 0.19 6.44 25.76
N THR A 71 -1.02 6.74 25.29
CA THR A 71 -2.05 5.72 25.18
C THR A 71 -1.76 4.79 24.01
N ARG A 72 -2.08 3.49 24.16
CA ARG A 72 -1.96 2.48 23.10
C ARG A 72 -2.61 2.93 21.79
N GLY A 73 -3.77 3.59 21.87
CA GLY A 73 -4.44 4.20 20.71
C GLY A 73 -3.66 5.29 19.99
N ARG A 74 -2.85 6.09 20.69
CA ARG A 74 -1.97 7.10 20.06
C ARG A 74 -0.80 6.44 19.33
N ILE A 75 -0.28 5.31 19.82
CA ILE A 75 0.79 4.55 19.15
C ILE A 75 0.27 4.00 17.83
N VAL A 76 -0.88 3.33 17.85
CA VAL A 76 -1.52 2.77 16.64
C VAL A 76 -1.76 3.86 15.59
N ARG A 77 -2.42 4.97 15.95
CA ARG A 77 -2.64 6.09 15.02
C ARG A 77 -1.33 6.66 14.45
N GLY A 78 -0.26 6.69 15.25
CA GLY A 78 1.06 7.09 14.80
C GLY A 78 1.63 6.18 13.71
N ARG A 79 1.37 4.87 13.78
CA ARG A 79 1.81 3.89 12.76
C ARG A 79 1.06 4.04 11.44
N TYR A 80 -0.25 4.27 11.46
CA TYR A 80 -1.02 4.58 10.23
C TYR A 80 -0.53 5.88 9.58
N LEU A 81 -0.23 6.89 10.39
CA LEU A 81 0.30 8.16 9.91
C LEU A 81 1.70 8.00 9.31
N LEU A 82 2.55 7.17 9.92
CA LEU A 82 3.84 6.78 9.35
C LEU A 82 3.68 6.06 8.00
N THR A 83 2.71 5.16 7.85
CA THR A 83 2.42 4.51 6.56
C THR A 83 2.10 5.53 5.48
N GLY A 84 1.30 6.54 5.80
CA GLY A 84 0.99 7.64 4.87
C GLY A 84 2.23 8.42 4.44
N PHE A 85 3.16 8.71 5.36
CA PHE A 85 4.40 9.37 5.00
C PHE A 85 5.33 8.50 4.16
N LEU A 86 5.47 7.22 4.51
CA LEU A 86 6.31 6.29 3.77
C LEU A 86 5.75 6.03 2.37
N SER A 87 4.43 5.89 2.22
CA SER A 87 3.79 5.72 0.91
C SER A 87 3.91 6.97 0.05
N ALA A 88 3.70 8.17 0.61
CA ALA A 88 3.93 9.42 -0.09
C ALA A 88 5.40 9.56 -0.54
N GLY A 89 6.36 9.24 0.32
CA GLY A 89 7.78 9.23 -0.03
C GLY A 89 8.10 8.21 -1.13
N ALA A 90 7.53 7.01 -1.06
CA ALA A 90 7.70 5.97 -2.07
C ALA A 90 7.17 6.41 -3.43
N LEU A 91 6.02 7.08 -3.44
CA LEU A 91 5.42 7.66 -4.65
C LEU A 91 6.33 8.72 -5.27
N VAL A 92 6.88 9.64 -4.46
CA VAL A 92 7.83 10.67 -4.92
C VAL A 92 9.07 10.04 -5.52
N VAL A 93 9.63 9.01 -4.87
CA VAL A 93 10.79 8.27 -5.40
C VAL A 93 10.45 7.63 -6.74
N ALA A 94 9.28 7.02 -6.88
CA ALA A 94 8.86 6.41 -8.15
C ALA A 94 8.72 7.45 -9.29
N PHE A 95 8.14 8.62 -9.01
CA PHE A 95 8.03 9.69 -10.01
C PHE A 95 9.39 10.30 -10.36
N ALA A 96 10.24 10.58 -9.35
CA ALA A 96 11.58 11.11 -9.57
C ALA A 96 12.44 10.15 -10.39
N TYR A 97 12.38 8.86 -10.04
CA TYR A 97 13.08 7.80 -10.75
C TYR A 97 12.57 7.67 -12.19
N GLY A 98 11.24 7.65 -12.39
CA GLY A 98 10.64 7.61 -13.73
C GLY A 98 11.01 8.80 -14.61
N SER A 99 11.06 10.01 -14.03
CA SER A 99 11.49 11.22 -14.73
C SER A 99 12.97 11.16 -15.13
N LEU A 100 13.83 10.69 -14.22
CA LEU A 100 15.28 10.56 -14.45
C LEU A 100 15.57 9.57 -15.59
N LEU A 101 14.87 8.44 -15.59
CA LEU A 101 14.99 7.44 -16.66
C LEU A 101 14.61 8.03 -18.02
N ARG A 102 13.53 8.81 -18.07
CA ARG A 102 13.10 9.49 -19.30
C ARG A 102 14.15 10.49 -19.79
N SER A 103 14.72 11.30 -18.91
CA SER A 103 15.69 12.33 -19.31
C SER A 103 17.04 11.76 -19.72
N VAL A 104 17.52 10.69 -19.07
CA VAL A 104 18.86 10.14 -19.32
C VAL A 104 18.88 9.16 -20.49
N PHE A 105 17.84 8.32 -20.62
CA PHE A 105 17.83 7.21 -21.58
C PHE A 105 16.87 7.40 -22.75
N GLY A 106 16.10 8.50 -22.78
CA GLY A 106 15.19 8.81 -23.91
C GLY A 106 14.07 7.77 -24.12
N ILE A 107 13.75 6.98 -23.09
CA ILE A 107 12.75 5.90 -23.20
C ILE A 107 11.35 6.51 -23.14
N ASP A 108 10.72 6.68 -24.30
CA ASP A 108 9.36 7.20 -24.40
C ASP A 108 8.27 6.14 -24.12
N ASP A 109 8.62 4.84 -24.09
CA ASP A 109 7.67 3.76 -23.73
C ASP A 109 7.16 3.86 -22.27
N LEU A 110 7.89 4.54 -21.38
CA LEU A 110 7.42 4.83 -20.03
C LEU A 110 6.31 5.90 -19.96
N ARG A 111 6.01 6.60 -21.06
CA ARG A 111 5.00 7.68 -21.06
C ARG A 111 3.59 7.18 -20.72
N LEU A 112 3.26 5.93 -21.04
CA LEU A 112 1.95 5.34 -20.75
C LEU A 112 1.76 4.90 -19.28
N SER A 113 2.84 4.77 -18.49
CA SER A 113 2.75 4.35 -17.08
C SER A 113 2.80 5.51 -16.09
N LEU A 114 3.68 6.50 -16.29
CA LEU A 114 3.79 7.66 -15.39
C LEU A 114 2.62 8.64 -15.52
N SER A 115 2.11 8.85 -16.74
CA SER A 115 0.94 9.71 -16.97
C SER A 115 -0.33 9.10 -16.38
N ALA A 116 -0.53 7.79 -16.55
CA ALA A 116 -1.62 7.05 -15.94
C ALA A 116 -1.51 7.04 -14.40
N LEU A 117 -0.29 6.92 -13.85
CA LEU A 117 -0.05 7.01 -12.41
C LEU A 117 -0.29 8.41 -11.83
N GLY A 118 0.08 9.45 -12.58
CA GLY A 118 -0.13 10.85 -12.21
C GLY A 118 -1.57 11.34 -12.42
N SER A 119 -2.42 10.53 -13.06
CA SER A 119 -3.85 10.82 -13.18
C SER A 119 -4.53 10.81 -11.81
N MET A 120 -5.68 11.49 -11.70
CA MET A 120 -6.48 11.46 -10.47
C MET A 120 -6.93 10.04 -10.13
N GLU A 121 -7.24 9.23 -11.14
CA GLU A 121 -7.60 7.81 -11.02
C GLU A 121 -6.43 6.98 -10.47
N GLY A 122 -5.22 7.22 -10.96
CA GLY A 122 -4.00 6.55 -10.51
C GLY A 122 -3.66 6.87 -9.06
N LEU A 123 -3.70 8.15 -8.69
CA LEU A 123 -3.43 8.61 -7.32
C LEU A 123 -4.49 8.11 -6.32
N THR A 124 -5.77 8.15 -6.70
CA THR A 124 -6.86 7.64 -5.86
C THR A 124 -6.79 6.12 -5.71
N GLY A 125 -6.51 5.39 -6.79
CA GLY A 125 -6.26 3.95 -6.75
C GLY A 125 -5.09 3.57 -5.85
N TYR A 126 -3.98 4.31 -5.95
CA TYR A 126 -2.83 4.12 -5.06
C TYR A 126 -3.20 4.38 -3.59
N ALA A 127 -3.88 5.50 -3.29
CA ALA A 127 -4.28 5.83 -1.94
C ALA A 127 -5.23 4.78 -1.34
N LEU A 128 -6.19 4.28 -2.12
CA LEU A 128 -7.09 3.21 -1.72
C LEU A 128 -6.34 1.90 -1.49
N ALA A 129 -5.38 1.54 -2.35
CA ALA A 129 -4.55 0.35 -2.18
C ALA A 129 -3.70 0.43 -0.90
N VAL A 130 -3.05 1.57 -0.63
CA VAL A 130 -2.31 1.80 0.62
C VAL A 130 -3.23 1.67 1.82
N ALA A 131 -4.41 2.32 1.78
CA ALA A 131 -5.38 2.28 2.86
C ALA A 131 -5.86 0.84 3.12
N PHE A 132 -6.15 0.08 2.07
CA PHE A 132 -6.55 -1.32 2.16
C PHE A 132 -5.45 -2.21 2.76
N LEU A 133 -4.22 -2.09 2.26
CA LEU A 133 -3.10 -2.89 2.75
C LEU A 133 -2.77 -2.56 4.22
N ALA A 134 -2.74 -1.28 4.58
CA ALA A 134 -2.60 -0.85 5.97
C ALA A 134 -3.74 -1.39 6.83
N ALA A 135 -4.98 -1.34 6.31
CA ALA A 135 -6.16 -1.78 7.03
C ALA A 135 -6.15 -3.28 7.32
N LEU A 136 -5.54 -4.07 6.43
CA LEU A 136 -5.39 -5.52 6.57
C LEU A 136 -4.19 -5.88 7.45
N TYR A 137 -3.03 -5.25 7.22
CA TYR A 137 -1.78 -5.58 7.89
C TYR A 137 -1.78 -5.24 9.38
N PHE A 138 -2.19 -4.02 9.77
CA PHE A 138 -2.03 -3.57 11.16
C PHE A 138 -2.82 -4.38 12.19
N PRO A 139 -4.11 -4.72 11.97
CA PRO A 139 -4.83 -5.56 12.92
C PRO A 139 -4.20 -6.94 13.08
N LEU A 140 -3.71 -7.54 11.98
CA LEU A 140 -2.99 -8.82 12.02
C LEU A 140 -1.67 -8.69 12.79
N HIS A 141 -0.94 -7.60 12.56
CA HIS A 141 0.30 -7.28 13.26
C HIS A 141 0.10 -7.23 14.78
N TYR A 142 -0.83 -6.41 15.26
CA TYR A 142 -1.08 -6.26 16.70
C TYR A 142 -1.66 -7.51 17.35
N ARG A 143 -2.34 -8.38 16.59
CA ARG A 143 -2.91 -9.62 17.11
C ARG A 143 -1.91 -10.78 17.15
N LEU A 144 -1.05 -10.92 16.15
CA LEU A 144 -0.19 -12.10 15.95
C LEU A 144 1.29 -11.85 16.22
N GLY A 145 1.71 -10.58 16.33
CA GLY A 145 3.11 -10.17 16.41
C GLY A 145 3.80 -10.14 15.04
N ALA A 146 5.00 -9.55 14.99
CA ALA A 146 5.69 -9.18 13.74
C ALA A 146 5.86 -10.34 12.75
N GLY A 147 6.38 -11.50 13.18
CA GLY A 147 6.69 -12.62 12.27
C GLY A 147 5.44 -13.31 11.71
N LYS A 148 4.50 -13.70 12.58
CA LYS A 148 3.28 -14.40 12.19
C LYS A 148 2.33 -13.50 11.39
N ALA A 149 2.34 -12.19 11.65
CA ALA A 149 1.51 -11.24 10.92
C ALA A 149 1.92 -11.09 9.45
N VAL A 150 3.22 -11.13 9.14
CA VAL A 150 3.68 -11.09 7.74
C VAL A 150 3.15 -12.30 6.97
N LEU A 151 3.26 -13.50 7.54
CA LEU A 151 2.74 -14.72 6.93
C LEU A 151 1.22 -14.66 6.77
N ALA A 152 0.50 -14.29 7.83
CA ALA A 152 -0.96 -14.15 7.79
C ALA A 152 -1.42 -13.11 6.77
N PHE A 153 -0.67 -12.01 6.63
CA PHE A 153 -0.94 -10.97 5.65
C PHE A 153 -0.78 -11.51 4.22
N PHE A 154 0.34 -12.15 3.88
CA PHE A 154 0.51 -12.74 2.56
C PHE A 154 -0.52 -13.84 2.25
N LEU A 155 -0.86 -14.67 3.25
CA LEU A 155 -1.90 -15.69 3.11
C LEU A 155 -3.27 -15.05 2.87
N SER A 156 -3.60 -13.96 3.56
CA SER A 156 -4.84 -13.22 3.33
C SER A 156 -4.91 -12.59 1.93
N LEU A 157 -3.78 -12.09 1.41
CA LEU A 157 -3.69 -11.58 0.05
C LEU A 157 -3.82 -12.71 -0.99
N LEU A 158 -3.20 -13.87 -0.74
CA LEU A 158 -3.33 -15.04 -1.60
C LEU A 158 -4.78 -15.53 -1.65
N VAL A 159 -5.43 -15.64 -0.49
CA VAL A 159 -6.84 -16.03 -0.40
C VAL A 159 -7.70 -15.03 -1.17
N LEU A 160 -7.46 -13.73 -1.03
CA LEU A 160 -8.19 -12.70 -1.79
C LEU A 160 -7.95 -12.83 -3.30
N ALA A 161 -6.71 -13.06 -3.70
CA ALA A 161 -6.33 -13.21 -5.11
C ALA A 161 -6.96 -14.44 -5.79
N VAL A 162 -7.22 -15.51 -5.03
CA VAL A 162 -7.91 -16.71 -5.53
C VAL A 162 -9.43 -16.59 -5.41
N ALA A 163 -9.92 -16.00 -4.32
CA ALA A 163 -11.35 -15.88 -4.04
C ALA A 163 -12.04 -14.93 -5.03
N VAL A 164 -11.41 -13.81 -5.38
CA VAL A 164 -12.04 -12.81 -6.29
C VAL A 164 -12.33 -13.42 -7.68
N PRO A 165 -11.38 -14.08 -8.38
CA PRO A 165 -11.67 -14.79 -9.62
C PRO A 165 -12.66 -15.94 -9.44
N GLY A 166 -12.51 -16.73 -8.36
CA GLY A 166 -13.38 -17.89 -8.08
C GLY A 166 -14.85 -17.49 -7.88
N LEU A 167 -15.11 -16.42 -7.13
CA LEU A 167 -16.44 -15.84 -6.95
C LEU A 167 -17.00 -15.28 -8.26
N GLY A 168 -16.12 -14.78 -9.15
CA GLY A 168 -16.49 -14.35 -10.50
C GLY A 168 -16.97 -15.51 -11.38
N GLN A 169 -16.32 -16.68 -11.28
CA GLN A 169 -16.73 -17.89 -12.00
C GLN A 169 -18.05 -18.47 -11.47
N LEU A 170 -18.33 -18.31 -10.18
CA LEU A 170 -19.57 -18.75 -9.53
C LEU A 170 -20.77 -17.82 -9.81
N GLY A 171 -20.58 -16.72 -10.54
CA GLY A 171 -21.65 -15.76 -10.86
C GLY A 171 -22.11 -14.91 -9.66
N LEU A 172 -21.38 -14.96 -8.54
CA LEU A 172 -21.68 -14.20 -7.32
C LEU A 172 -21.21 -12.74 -7.40
N ILE A 173 -20.37 -12.43 -8.38
CA ILE A 173 -19.93 -11.06 -8.69
C ILE A 173 -20.73 -10.55 -9.90
N PRO A 174 -21.20 -9.29 -9.90
CA PRO A 174 -21.89 -8.71 -11.05
C PRO A 174 -21.10 -8.93 -12.35
N ALA A 175 -21.80 -9.45 -13.37
CA ALA A 175 -21.27 -9.79 -14.68
C ALA A 175 -20.29 -8.77 -15.32
N PRO A 176 -20.49 -7.43 -15.21
CA PRO A 176 -19.52 -6.46 -15.73
C PRO A 176 -18.16 -6.51 -15.03
N LEU A 177 -18.11 -6.78 -13.72
CA LEU A 177 -16.86 -6.93 -12.96
C LEU A 177 -16.16 -8.24 -13.31
N ALA A 178 -16.91 -9.34 -13.41
CA ALA A 178 -16.36 -10.65 -13.78
C ALA A 178 -15.75 -10.66 -15.20
N ARG A 179 -16.41 -10.02 -16.18
CA ARG A 179 -15.89 -9.90 -17.56
C ARG A 179 -14.64 -9.02 -17.65
N PHE A 180 -14.53 -8.02 -16.78
CA PHE A 180 -13.39 -7.11 -16.77
C PHE A 180 -12.14 -7.77 -16.18
N VAL A 181 -12.29 -8.44 -15.03
CA VAL A 181 -11.19 -9.17 -14.35
C VAL A 181 -10.64 -10.30 -15.24
N SER A 182 -11.52 -10.95 -16.01
CA SER A 182 -11.14 -12.01 -16.95
C SER A 182 -10.67 -11.50 -18.31
N SER A 183 -10.55 -10.19 -18.52
CA SER A 183 -10.14 -9.64 -19.82
C SER A 183 -8.64 -9.89 -20.07
N PRO A 184 -8.22 -10.25 -21.30
CA PRO A 184 -6.81 -10.46 -21.62
C PRO A 184 -5.97 -9.19 -21.44
N GLY A 185 -6.58 -8.01 -21.52
CA GLY A 185 -5.93 -6.73 -21.19
C GLY A 185 -5.64 -6.57 -19.70
N PHE A 186 -6.55 -6.99 -18.82
CA PHE A 186 -6.33 -7.00 -17.37
C PHE A 186 -5.21 -7.97 -16.98
N LEU A 187 -5.16 -9.16 -17.58
CA LEU A 187 -4.11 -10.15 -17.29
C LEU A 187 -2.72 -9.71 -17.79
N LYS A 188 -2.67 -8.91 -18.87
CA LYS A 188 -1.41 -8.40 -19.44
C LYS A 188 -0.82 -7.24 -18.64
N ASP A 189 -1.66 -6.36 -18.09
CA ASP A 189 -1.27 -5.30 -17.15
C ASP A 189 -2.42 -5.02 -16.17
N ILE A 190 -2.41 -5.74 -15.03
CA ILE A 190 -3.42 -5.63 -13.97
C ILE A 190 -3.45 -4.18 -13.41
N GLY A 191 -2.34 -3.44 -13.45
CA GLY A 191 -2.27 -2.05 -12.98
C GLY A 191 -3.09 -1.12 -13.85
N LEU A 192 -2.91 -1.18 -15.17
CA LEU A 192 -3.74 -0.46 -16.13
C LEU A 192 -5.21 -0.92 -16.08
N GLY A 193 -5.43 -2.21 -15.83
CA GLY A 193 -6.76 -2.75 -15.58
C GLY A 193 -7.46 -2.08 -14.40
N ILE A 194 -6.79 -1.97 -13.25
CA ILE A 194 -7.32 -1.31 -12.05
C ILE A 194 -7.57 0.18 -12.32
N ILE A 195 -6.61 0.89 -12.92
CA ILE A 195 -6.76 2.31 -13.27
C ILE A 195 -7.95 2.50 -14.23
N GLY A 196 -8.12 1.61 -15.21
CA GLY A 196 -9.25 1.62 -16.13
C GLY A 196 -10.60 1.37 -15.45
N MET A 197 -10.67 0.47 -14.45
CA MET A 197 -11.90 0.31 -13.65
C MET A 197 -12.22 1.57 -12.86
N ILE A 198 -11.22 2.14 -12.20
CA ILE A 198 -11.37 3.36 -11.42
C ILE A 198 -11.82 4.51 -12.32
N GLY A 199 -11.24 4.63 -13.53
CA GLY A 199 -11.65 5.61 -14.52
C GLY A 199 -13.10 5.47 -14.98
N ARG A 200 -13.59 4.24 -15.20
CA ARG A 200 -15.01 4.01 -15.55
C ARG A 200 -15.95 4.42 -14.42
N VAL A 201 -15.58 4.13 -13.17
CA VAL A 201 -16.35 4.53 -11.98
C VAL A 201 -16.32 6.06 -11.80
N SER A 202 -15.15 6.67 -11.99
CA SER A 202 -14.94 8.12 -11.97
C SER A 202 -15.82 8.84 -13.01
N LEU A 203 -15.85 8.33 -14.25
CA LEU A 203 -16.68 8.88 -15.32
C LEU A 203 -18.19 8.73 -15.05
N ALA A 204 -18.62 7.61 -14.46
CA ALA A 204 -20.04 7.37 -14.17
C ALA A 204 -20.58 8.23 -13.02
N LEU A 205 -19.77 8.47 -11.98
CA LEU A 205 -20.16 9.27 -10.81
C LEU A 205 -19.88 10.76 -10.99
N GLY A 206 -18.97 11.13 -11.88
CA GLY A 206 -18.37 12.45 -11.92
C GLY A 206 -17.26 12.61 -10.87
N THR A 207 -16.24 13.42 -11.20
CA THR A 207 -15.05 13.64 -10.37
C THR A 207 -15.32 14.03 -8.91
N PRO A 208 -16.22 14.99 -8.58
CA PRO A 208 -16.40 15.40 -7.18
C PRO A 208 -17.05 14.29 -6.33
N LEU A 209 -18.06 13.60 -6.88
CA LEU A 209 -18.74 12.49 -6.18
C LEU A 209 -17.83 11.27 -6.06
N PHE A 210 -17.04 10.97 -7.09
CA PHE A 210 -16.05 9.90 -7.05
C PHE A 210 -15.01 10.13 -5.95
N LEU A 211 -14.43 11.33 -5.86
CA LEU A 211 -13.47 11.67 -4.81
C LEU A 211 -14.09 11.59 -3.41
N ALA A 212 -15.30 12.13 -3.23
CA ALA A 212 -16.02 12.04 -1.96
C ALA A 212 -16.27 10.58 -1.56
N ALA A 213 -16.70 9.73 -2.49
CA ALA A 213 -16.90 8.31 -2.26
C ALA A 213 -15.59 7.58 -1.92
N ALA A 214 -14.50 7.85 -2.66
CA ALA A 214 -13.20 7.25 -2.41
C ALA A 214 -12.64 7.62 -1.03
N VAL A 215 -12.69 8.92 -0.67
CA VAL A 215 -12.26 9.40 0.65
C VAL A 215 -13.14 8.83 1.76
N GLY A 216 -14.47 8.78 1.55
CA GLY A 216 -15.40 8.18 2.49
C GLY A 216 -15.10 6.70 2.74
N LEU A 217 -14.91 5.93 1.68
CA LEU A 217 -14.58 4.50 1.75
C LEU A 217 -13.23 4.28 2.46
N ALA A 218 -12.19 5.01 2.07
CA ALA A 218 -10.88 4.95 2.72
C ALA A 218 -10.98 5.27 4.22
N SER A 219 -11.74 6.31 4.57
CA SER A 219 -11.92 6.73 5.96
C SER A 219 -12.64 5.69 6.79
N ILE A 220 -13.70 5.07 6.26
CA ILE A 220 -14.43 3.98 6.94
C ILE A 220 -13.52 2.78 7.16
N VAL A 221 -12.83 2.33 6.10
CA VAL A 221 -11.92 1.17 6.16
C VAL A 221 -10.81 1.40 7.18
N LEU A 222 -10.17 2.58 7.15
CA LEU A 222 -9.12 2.93 8.11
C LEU A 222 -9.68 3.10 9.53
N ALA A 223 -10.86 3.68 9.71
CA ALA A 223 -11.46 3.85 11.03
C ALA A 223 -11.80 2.50 11.69
N VAL A 224 -12.37 1.57 10.92
CA VAL A 224 -12.64 0.20 11.38
C VAL A 224 -11.33 -0.50 11.72
N SER A 225 -10.33 -0.39 10.84
CA SER A 225 -9.04 -1.02 11.06
C SER A 225 -8.30 -0.47 12.28
N ILE A 226 -8.28 0.85 12.47
CA ILE A 226 -7.69 1.50 13.66
C ILE A 226 -8.39 0.98 14.92
N ARG A 227 -9.72 0.91 14.95
CA ARG A 227 -10.47 0.39 16.12
C ARG A 227 -10.13 -1.06 16.42
N LEU A 228 -9.99 -1.90 15.40
CA LEU A 228 -9.59 -3.31 15.57
C LEU A 228 -8.14 -3.42 16.06
N ALA A 229 -7.22 -2.69 15.44
CA ALA A 229 -5.82 -2.64 15.81
C ALA A 229 -5.62 -2.16 17.26
N THR A 230 -6.34 -1.12 17.70
CA THR A 230 -6.28 -0.67 19.09
C THR A 230 -6.80 -1.72 20.06
N ARG A 231 -7.93 -2.36 19.75
CA ARG A 231 -8.50 -3.41 20.61
C ARG A 231 -7.59 -4.62 20.73
N PHE A 232 -6.93 -5.03 19.64
CA PHE A 232 -5.97 -6.13 19.70
C PHE A 232 -4.74 -5.72 20.48
N TYR A 233 -4.21 -4.52 20.25
CA TYR A 233 -3.04 -4.04 20.98
C TYR A 233 -3.30 -3.85 22.47
N GLU A 234 -4.51 -3.50 22.90
CA GLU A 234 -4.90 -3.42 24.32
C GLU A 234 -4.96 -4.79 25.01
N LYS A 235 -5.26 -5.86 24.27
CA LYS A 235 -5.33 -7.23 24.82
C LYS A 235 -3.99 -7.95 24.87
N THR A 236 -2.96 -7.39 24.24
CA THR A 236 -1.62 -7.96 24.29
C THR A 236 -0.99 -7.58 25.64
N ASP A 237 -0.77 -8.56 26.49
CA ASP A 237 0.00 -8.40 27.73
C ASP A 237 1.48 -8.25 27.35
N LEU A 238 2.09 -7.14 27.79
CA LEU A 238 3.51 -6.81 27.62
C LEU A 238 4.28 -7.17 28.89
#